data_AF-A0A3D5T0R9-F1
#
_entry.id   AF-A0A3D5T0R9-F1
#
_cell.length_a   1.000
_cell.length_b   1.000
_cell.length_c   1.000
_cell.angle_alpha   90.00
_cell.angle_beta   90.00
_cell.angle_gamma   90.00
#
_symmetry.space_group_name_H-M   'P 1'
#
loop_
_entity.id
_entity.type
_entity.pdbx_description
1 polymer ?
#
loop_
_entity_poly.entity_id
_entity_poly.type
_entity_poly.pdbx_seq_one_letter_code
_entity_poly.pdbx_strand_id
1 'polypeptide(L)'
;FGNETNLGTNIALIGTIARIINILLGFLGVLAVILVLWGGFKWMTAAGDEAKIGEAKKLMGAGVIGLVIILAAFAIASFVVNQLTDATGYNG
;
A
#
# COMPACT_ATOMS: atom_id res chain seq x y z
N PHE A 1 29.97 -8.59 22.93
CA PHE A 1 29.11 -9.79 23.08
C PHE A 1 27.77 -9.70 22.33
N GLY A 2 27.55 -8.77 21.39
CA GLY A 2 26.27 -8.65 20.65
C GLY A 2 26.26 -9.27 19.24
N ASN A 3 27.37 -9.86 18.80
CA ASN A 3 27.55 -10.32 17.41
C ASN A 3 27.20 -11.81 17.20
N GLU A 4 26.63 -12.49 18.21
CA GLU A 4 26.31 -13.93 18.20
C GLU A 4 24.85 -14.22 18.56
N THR A 5 24.06 -13.20 18.92
CA THR A 5 22.62 -13.36 19.07
C THR A 5 21.96 -12.98 17.76
N ASN A 6 21.17 -13.88 17.18
CA ASN A 6 20.36 -13.70 15.96
C ASN A 6 19.52 -12.40 15.90
N LEU A 7 19.48 -11.59 16.95
CA LEU A 7 18.81 -10.29 17.04
C LEU A 7 19.29 -9.28 15.98
N GLY A 8 20.60 -9.14 15.75
CA GLY A 8 21.13 -8.20 14.75
C GLY A 8 20.74 -8.57 13.31
N THR A 9 20.75 -9.87 13.00
CA THR A 9 20.36 -10.40 11.70
C THR A 9 18.86 -10.27 11.45
N ASN A 10 18.03 -10.55 12.47
CA ASN A 10 16.57 -10.43 12.35
C ASN A 10 16.12 -8.97 12.16
N ILE A 11 16.70 -8.01 12.90
CA ILE A 11 16.36 -6.58 12.76
C ILE A 11 16.76 -6.06 11.37
N ALA A 12 17.94 -6.43 10.87
CA ALA A 12 18.39 -6.03 9.54
C ALA A 12 17.52 -6.62 8.42
N LEU A 13 17.09 -7.88 8.58
CA LEU A 13 16.15 -8.54 7.68
C LEU A 13 14.80 -7.81 7.67
N ILE A 14 14.21 -7.59 8.84
CA ILE A 14 12.93 -6.89 9.00
C ILE A 14 12.99 -5.48 8.41
N GLY A 15 14.04 -4.71 8.71
CA GLY A 15 14.22 -3.37 8.17
C GLY A 15 14.34 -3.35 6.64
N THR A 16 15.01 -4.36 6.07
CA THR A 16 15.10 -4.56 4.63
C THR A 16 13.74 -4.89 4.01
N ILE A 17 12.99 -5.82 4.61
CA ILE A 17 11.62 -6.16 4.18
C ILE A 17 10.72 -4.93 4.26
N ALA A 18 10.74 -4.19 5.37
CA ALA A 18 9.93 -2.99 5.56
C ALA A 18 10.24 -1.92 4.51
N ARG A 19 11.51 -1.74 4.14
CA ARG A 19 11.91 -0.83 3.06
C ARG A 19 11.38 -1.29 1.71
N ILE A 20 11.48 -2.57 1.39
CA ILE A 20 10.95 -3.14 0.14
C ILE A 20 9.44 -2.95 0.07
N ILE A 21 8.72 -3.29 1.16
CA ILE A 21 7.26 -3.12 1.24
C ILE A 21 6.88 -1.65 1.06
N ASN A 22 7.54 -0.71 1.73
CA ASN A 22 7.25 0.72 1.56
C ASN A 22 7.47 1.21 0.13
N ILE A 23 8.53 0.74 -0.55
CA ILE A 23 8.77 1.08 -1.96
C ILE A 23 7.66 0.51 -2.85
N LEU A 24 7.29 -0.75 -2.64
CA LEU A 24 6.20 -1.38 -3.40
C LEU A 24 4.87 -0.69 -3.15
N LEU A 25 4.52 -0.39 -1.90
CA LEU A 25 3.30 0.33 -1.54
C LEU A 25 3.26 1.74 -2.13
N GLY A 26 4.38 2.46 -2.11
CA GLY A 26 4.49 3.77 -2.77
C GLY A 26 4.25 3.67 -4.28
N PHE A 27 4.86 2.69 -4.94
CA PHE A 27 4.66 2.44 -6.36
C PHE A 27 3.20 2.06 -6.69
N LEU A 28 2.61 1.14 -5.92
CA LEU A 28 1.20 0.76 -6.05
C LEU A 28 0.27 1.95 -5.78
N GLY A 29 0.60 2.81 -4.82
CA GLY A 29 -0.16 4.03 -4.52
C GLY A 29 -0.22 4.98 -5.71
N VAL A 30 0.91 5.24 -6.36
CA VAL A 30 0.97 6.06 -7.58
C VAL A 30 0.13 5.44 -8.71
N LEU A 31 0.25 4.13 -8.93
CA LEU A 31 -0.57 3.42 -9.92
C LEU A 31 -2.07 3.52 -9.61
N ALA A 32 -2.46 3.40 -8.34
CA ALA A 32 -3.85 3.54 -7.93
C ALA A 32 -4.40 4.94 -8.21
N VAL A 33 -3.64 6.00 -7.95
CA VAL A 33 -4.05 7.37 -8.30
C VAL A 33 -4.27 7.50 -9.81
N ILE A 34 -3.37 6.96 -10.63
CA ILE A 34 -3.50 6.99 -12.10
C ILE A 34 -4.80 6.28 -12.54
N LEU A 35 -5.09 5.10 -11.99
CA LEU A 35 -6.31 4.35 -12.32
C LEU A 35 -7.59 5.08 -11.91
N VAL A 36 -7.58 5.74 -10.74
CA VAL A 36 -8.72 6.54 -10.27
C VAL A 36 -8.96 7.73 -11.20
N LEU A 37 -7.89 8.44 -11.60
CA LEU A 37 -8.00 9.55 -12.56
C LEU A 37 -8.55 9.08 -13.91
N TRP A 38 -8.08 7.92 -14.40
CA TRP A 38 -8.54 7.36 -15.67
C TRP A 38 -10.01 6.93 -15.60
N GLY A 39 -10.42 6.30 -14.50
CA GLY A 39 -11.82 5.95 -14.25
C GLY A 39 -12.73 7.17 -14.14
N GLY A 40 -12.28 8.21 -13.43
CA GLY A 40 -13.01 9.48 -13.32
C GLY A 40 -13.16 10.17 -14.67
N PHE A 41 -12.11 10.19 -15.49
CA PHE A 41 -12.16 10.78 -16.83
C PHE A 41 -13.10 10.00 -17.76
N LYS A 42 -13.09 8.66 -17.69
CA LYS A 42 -14.02 7.80 -18.44
C LYS A 42 -15.48 8.02 -18.01
N TRP A 43 -15.72 8.26 -16.71
CA TRP A 43 -17.06 8.60 -16.21
C TRP A 43 -17.53 9.97 -16.70
N MET A 44 -16.67 10.99 -16.63
CA MET A 44 -16.99 12.35 -17.12
C MET A 44 -17.26 12.39 -18.63
N THR A 45 -16.53 11.60 -19.41
CA THR A 45 -16.68 11.53 -20.88
C THR A 45 -17.83 10.63 -21.34
N ALA A 46 -18.53 9.94 -20.43
CA ALA A 46 -19.62 9.05 -20.79
C ALA A 46 -20.85 9.78 -21.36
N ALA A 47 -20.98 11.11 -21.16
CA ALA A 47 -21.95 11.98 -21.85
C ALA A 47 -23.42 11.46 -21.90
N GLY A 48 -23.86 10.71 -20.88
CA GLY A 48 -25.23 10.15 -20.80
C GLY A 48 -25.42 8.76 -21.40
N ASP A 49 -24.38 8.14 -21.96
CA ASP A 49 -24.39 6.75 -22.42
C ASP A 49 -24.41 5.80 -21.19
N GLU A 50 -25.56 5.17 -20.94
CA GLU A 50 -25.76 4.27 -19.80
C GLU A 50 -24.78 3.09 -19.78
N ALA A 51 -24.35 2.59 -20.94
CA ALA A 51 -23.38 1.51 -21.01
C ALA A 51 -22.00 1.97 -20.54
N LYS A 52 -21.57 3.16 -20.97
CA LYS A 52 -20.31 3.76 -20.50
C LYS A 52 -20.35 4.15 -19.03
N ILE A 53 -21.50 4.61 -18.53
CA ILE A 53 -21.70 4.90 -17.11
C ILE A 53 -21.61 3.62 -16.28
N GLY A 54 -22.24 2.53 -16.73
CA GLY A 54 -22.17 1.23 -16.06
C GLY A 54 -20.73 0.69 -16.00
N GLU A 55 -20.00 0.79 -17.11
CA GLU A 55 -18.61 0.37 -17.18
C GLU A 55 -17.69 1.23 -16.29
N ALA A 56 -17.89 2.56 -16.29
CA ALA A 56 -17.14 3.49 -15.45
C ALA A 56 -17.41 3.25 -13.96
N LYS A 57 -18.66 3.00 -13.56
CA LYS A 57 -19.01 2.65 -12.17
C LYS A 57 -18.34 1.36 -11.72
N LYS A 58 -18.29 0.34 -12.58
CA LYS A 58 -17.58 -0.91 -12.29
C LYS A 58 -16.07 -0.68 -12.12
N LEU A 59 -15.47 0.14 -12.99
CA LEU A 59 -14.06 0.49 -12.91
C LEU A 59 -13.73 1.29 -11.64
N MET A 60 -14.57 2.27 -11.29
CA MET A 60 -14.43 3.05 -10.06
C MET A 60 -14.59 2.18 -8.82
N GLY A 61 -15.56 1.25 -8.81
CA GLY A 61 -15.73 0.29 -7.71
C GLY A 61 -14.50 -0.58 -7.50
N ALA A 62 -13.91 -1.10 -8.58
CA ALA A 62 -12.64 -1.84 -8.51
C ALA A 62 -11.47 -0.96 -8.03
N GLY A 63 -11.41 0.30 -8.48
CA GLY A 63 -10.41 1.27 -8.04
C GLY A 63 -10.48 1.60 -6.55
N VAL A 64 -11.69 1.79 -6.01
CA VAL A 64 -11.91 2.02 -4.57
C VAL A 64 -11.45 0.83 -3.75
N ILE A 65 -11.78 -0.39 -4.16
CA ILE A 65 -11.34 -1.62 -3.48
C ILE A 65 -9.81 -1.72 -3.49
N GLY A 66 -9.17 -1.44 -4.63
CA GLY A 66 -7.71 -1.41 -4.73
C GLY A 66 -7.08 -0.39 -3.80
N LEU A 67 -7.69 0.79 -3.66
CA LEU A 67 -7.20 1.85 -2.79
C LEU A 67 -7.33 1.46 -1.31
N VAL A 68 -8.42 0.81 -0.92
CA VAL A 68 -8.59 0.25 0.44
C VAL A 68 -7.52 -0.80 0.76
N ILE A 69 -7.21 -1.69 -0.19
CA ILE A 69 -6.16 -2.71 -0.01
C ILE A 69 -4.80 -2.07 0.23
N ILE A 70 -4.44 -1.04 -0.55
CA ILE A 70 -3.16 -0.33 -0.40
C ILE A 70 -3.07 0.34 0.97
N LEU A 71 -4.14 1.02 1.42
CA LEU A 71 -4.19 1.64 2.74
C LEU A 71 -4.09 0.63 3.87
N ALA A 72 -4.77 -0.52 3.75
CA ALA A 72 -4.70 -1.60 4.73
C ALA A 72 -3.29 -2.20 4.79
N ALA A 73 -2.64 -2.44 3.65
CA ALA A 73 -1.30 -2.97 3.58
C ALA A 73 -0.27 -1.99 4.19
N PHE A 74 -0.44 -0.69 3.97
CA PHE A 74 0.37 0.35 4.63
C PHE A 74 0.21 0.33 6.15
N ALA A 75 -1.03 0.30 6.64
CA ALA A 75 -1.32 0.27 8.08
C ALA A 75 -0.68 -0.97 8.75
N ILE A 76 -0.81 -2.15 8.13
CA ILE A 76 -0.20 -3.38 8.63
C ILE A 76 1.32 -3.28 8.63
N ALA A 77 1.92 -2.79 7.55
CA ALA A 77 3.37 -2.64 7.46
C ALA A 77 3.92 -1.72 8.55
N SER A 78 3.30 -0.55 8.75
CA SER A 78 3.67 0.38 9.83
C SER A 78 3.48 -0.23 11.22
N PHE A 79 2.39 -0.97 11.44
CA PHE A 79 2.13 -1.66 12.70
C PHE A 79 3.23 -2.70 13.02
N VAL A 80 3.59 -3.54 12.05
CA VAL A 80 4.63 -4.57 12.23
C VAL A 80 5.99 -3.93 12.53
N VAL A 81 6.35 -2.85 11.83
CA VAL A 81 7.61 -2.13 12.07
C VAL A 81 7.67 -1.53 13.47
N ASN A 82 6.60 -0.88 13.91
CA ASN A 82 6.52 -0.29 15.25
C ASN A 82 6.63 -1.39 16.32
N GLN A 83 5.88 -2.47 16.17
CA GLN A 83 5.88 -3.58 17.13
C GLN A 83 7.25 -4.25 17.26
N LEU A 84 8.00 -4.32 16.16
CA LEU A 84 9.35 -4.89 16.14
C LEU A 84 10.41 -3.94 16.73
N THR A 85 10.23 -2.63 16.55
CA THR A 85 11.08 -1.62 17.21
C THR A 85 10.91 -1.66 18.72
N ASP A 86 9.66 -1.78 19.20
CA ASP A 86 9.34 -1.92 20.62
C ASP A 86 9.87 -3.24 21.21
N ALA A 87 9.68 -4.36 20.50
CA ALA A 87 10.09 -5.68 20.98
C ALA A 87 11.62 -5.84 21.06
N THR A 88 12.38 -5.04 20.31
CA THR A 88 13.85 -5.09 20.29
C THR A 88 14.49 -4.08 21.21
N GLY A 89 13.70 -3.27 21.92
CA GLY A 89 14.19 -2.31 22.90
C GLY A 89 15.02 -1.18 22.28
N TYR A 90 14.95 -0.98 20.95
CA TYR A 90 15.50 0.21 20.28
C TYR A 90 14.50 1.36 20.44
N ASN A 91 14.17 1.66 21.70
CA ASN A 91 13.52 2.89 22.09
C ASN A 91 14.60 3.73 22.77
N GLY A 92 14.69 5.01 22.40
CA GLY A 92 15.45 5.96 23.20
C GLY A 92 14.97 5.96 24.65
#